data_AF-A0A819M145-F1
#
_entry.id   AF-A0A819M145-F1
#
_cell.length_a   1.000
_cell.length_b   1.000
_cell.length_c   1.000
_cell.angle_alpha   90.00
_cell.angle_beta   90.00
_cell.angle_gamma   90.00
#
_symmetry.space_group_name_H-M   'P 1'
#
loop_
_entity.id
_entity.type
_entity.pdbx_description
1 polymer ?
#
loop_
_entity_poly.entity_id
_entity_poly.type
_entity_poly.pdbx_seq_one_letter_code
_entity_poly.pdbx_strand_id
1 'polypeptide(L)'
;MTKDRLPALRAAQNTEDSDPDAAYTAINMEDNSRFMSDFFAHIDSLRTNIDKISELVDEVKRLHSTILAAPQPDDRTKEELEEKMADIKKIANDVRVKLKKMEQEQELSQSSSNRTQAQFRIEKSQHATLSRKFIDAMNSYRNAEIEYRERCKARIQRQLEIMQSENFVKAANTDTKKAVKFQSAARRKKIIILICLVVIILIVASMVAGWFGLKKVPYVELAIF
;
A
#
# COMPACT_ATOMS: atom_id res chain seq x y z
N MET A 1 -41.00 -20.47 -15.84
CA MET A 1 -40.48 -21.03 -17.11
C MET A 1 -41.42 -20.61 -18.22
N THR A 2 -41.10 -19.54 -18.94
CA THR A 2 -41.88 -19.06 -20.10
C THR A 2 -41.78 -20.10 -21.21
N LYS A 3 -42.87 -20.82 -21.46
CA LYS A 3 -42.94 -21.83 -22.52
C LYS A 3 -42.62 -21.16 -23.86
N ASP A 4 -41.61 -21.70 -24.55
CA ASP A 4 -41.21 -21.25 -25.87
C ASP A 4 -42.36 -21.48 -26.87
N ARG A 5 -42.86 -20.40 -27.47
CA ARG A 5 -43.97 -20.41 -28.44
C ARG A 5 -43.49 -20.27 -29.89
N LEU A 6 -42.18 -20.16 -30.13
CA LEU A 6 -41.63 -20.13 -31.49
C LEU A 6 -42.06 -21.33 -32.34
N PRO A 7 -42.13 -22.57 -31.82
CA PRO A 7 -42.58 -23.72 -32.62
C PRO A 7 -44.03 -23.59 -33.08
N ALA A 8 -44.90 -23.07 -32.21
CA ALA A 8 -46.32 -22.88 -32.51
C ALA A 8 -46.55 -21.78 -33.57
N LEU A 9 -45.74 -20.72 -33.54
CA LEU A 9 -45.78 -19.64 -34.54
C LEU A 9 -45.30 -20.11 -35.92
N ARG A 10 -44.24 -20.92 -35.98
CA ARG A 10 -43.78 -21.53 -37.24
C ARG A 10 -44.80 -22.50 -37.84
N ALA A 11 -45.46 -23.29 -36.98
CA ALA A 11 -46.50 -24.21 -37.44
C ALA A 11 -47.68 -23.47 -38.08
N ALA A 12 -48.07 -22.32 -37.52
CA ALA A 12 -49.14 -21.48 -38.07
C ALA A 12 -48.76 -20.80 -39.40
N GLN A 13 -47.50 -20.36 -39.57
CA GLN A 13 -47.03 -19.77 -40.83
C GLN A 13 -47.00 -20.75 -42.01
N ASN A 14 -46.84 -22.06 -41.75
CA ASN A 14 -46.79 -23.07 -42.80
C ASN A 14 -48.18 -23.57 -43.24
N THR A 15 -49.25 -23.11 -42.57
CA THR A 15 -50.64 -23.54 -42.84
C THR A 15 -51.49 -22.49 -43.54
N GLU A 16 -50.96 -21.30 -43.83
CA GLU A 16 -51.65 -20.29 -44.63
C GLU A 16 -51.19 -20.42 -46.08
N ASP A 17 -52.14 -20.85 -46.92
CA ASP A 17 -52.02 -20.93 -48.37
C ASP A 17 -51.42 -19.65 -48.96
N SER A 18 -50.57 -19.85 -49.97
CA SER A 18 -49.83 -18.82 -50.67
C SER A 18 -50.74 -17.75 -51.29
N ASP A 19 -50.81 -16.57 -50.67
CA ASP A 19 -51.25 -15.34 -51.34
C ASP A 19 -50.02 -14.67 -52.00
N PRO A 20 -49.92 -14.65 -53.34
CA PRO A 20 -48.74 -14.12 -54.03
C PRO A 20 -48.62 -12.59 -54.00
N ASP A 21 -49.59 -11.86 -53.41
CA ASP A 21 -49.58 -10.39 -53.35
C ASP A 21 -49.28 -9.80 -51.95
N ALA A 22 -48.93 -10.66 -50.98
CA ALA A 22 -48.39 -10.21 -49.71
C ALA A 22 -46.96 -9.70 -49.94
N ALA A 23 -46.84 -8.44 -50.36
CA ALA A 23 -45.60 -7.70 -50.48
C ALA A 23 -44.78 -7.92 -49.20
N TYR A 24 -43.76 -8.78 -49.30
CA TYR A 24 -42.72 -8.90 -48.30
C TYR A 24 -42.10 -7.51 -48.22
N THR A 25 -42.48 -6.75 -47.18
CA THR A 25 -41.75 -5.55 -46.79
C THR A 25 -40.36 -6.03 -46.40
N ALA A 26 -39.47 -6.10 -47.38
CA ALA A 26 -38.06 -6.35 -47.17
C ALA A 26 -37.59 -5.22 -46.26
N ILE A 27 -37.45 -5.53 -44.97
CA ILE A 27 -36.77 -4.66 -44.04
C ILE A 27 -35.35 -4.61 -44.58
N ASN A 28 -35.00 -3.52 -45.26
CA ASN A 28 -33.67 -3.24 -45.80
C ASN A 28 -32.66 -3.30 -44.63
N MET A 29 -32.12 -4.49 -44.34
CA MET A 29 -31.13 -4.71 -43.29
C MET A 29 -29.75 -4.14 -43.68
N GLU A 30 -29.51 -3.88 -44.97
CA GLU A 30 -28.22 -3.39 -45.46
C GLU A 30 -27.94 -1.93 -45.05
N ASP A 31 -28.96 -1.07 -44.98
CA ASP A 31 -28.79 0.35 -44.63
C ASP A 31 -28.66 0.57 -43.11
N ASN A 32 -29.14 -0.38 -42.31
CA ASN A 32 -29.07 -0.33 -40.85
C ASN A 32 -27.67 -0.62 -40.31
N SER A 33 -26.79 -1.27 -41.09
CA SER A 33 -25.38 -1.47 -40.72
C SER A 33 -24.54 -0.19 -40.82
N ARG A 34 -24.93 0.74 -41.70
CA ARG A 34 -24.29 2.06 -41.85
C ARG A 34 -24.80 3.04 -40.80
N PHE A 35 -26.05 2.86 -40.40
CA PHE A 35 -26.69 3.60 -39.33
C PHE A 35 -26.00 3.29 -37.99
N MET A 36 -25.37 4.30 -37.38
CA MET A 36 -24.69 4.25 -36.08
C MET A 36 -23.30 3.60 -36.00
N SER A 37 -22.66 3.23 -37.12
CA SER A 37 -21.31 2.65 -37.12
C SER A 37 -20.29 3.52 -36.36
N ASP A 38 -20.25 4.82 -36.64
CA ASP A 38 -19.33 5.76 -36.00
C ASP A 38 -19.61 5.92 -34.51
N PHE A 39 -20.89 5.89 -34.11
CA PHE A 39 -21.30 5.93 -32.72
C PHE A 39 -20.83 4.68 -31.97
N PHE A 40 -21.06 3.49 -32.52
CA PHE A 40 -20.62 2.24 -31.90
C PHE A 40 -19.09 2.15 -31.82
N ALA A 41 -18.37 2.63 -32.84
CA ALA A 41 -16.91 2.74 -32.79
C ALA A 41 -16.43 3.64 -31.63
N HIS A 42 -17.10 4.79 -31.40
CA HIS A 42 -16.81 5.65 -30.24
C HIS A 42 -17.12 4.95 -28.91
N ILE A 43 -18.22 4.22 -28.83
CA ILE A 43 -18.62 3.45 -27.63
C ILE A 43 -17.62 2.34 -27.32
N ASP A 44 -17.19 1.58 -28.32
CA ASP A 44 -16.25 0.49 -28.12
C ASP A 44 -14.85 1.00 -27.79
N SER A 45 -14.43 2.13 -28.37
CA SER A 45 -13.21 2.83 -27.94
C SER A 45 -13.30 3.25 -26.47
N LEU A 46 -14.44 3.82 -26.03
CA LEU A 46 -14.66 4.21 -24.63
C LEU A 46 -14.63 3.01 -23.69
N ARG A 47 -15.29 1.90 -24.05
CA ARG A 47 -15.26 0.65 -23.27
C ARG A 47 -13.85 0.13 -23.12
N THR A 48 -13.13 -0.01 -24.23
CA THR A 48 -11.74 -0.48 -24.24
C THR A 48 -10.84 0.38 -23.36
N ASN A 49 -11.00 1.71 -23.42
CA ASN A 49 -10.25 2.63 -22.58
C ASN A 49 -10.59 2.48 -21.08
N ILE A 50 -11.87 2.33 -20.72
CA ILE A 50 -12.29 2.15 -19.33
C ILE A 50 -11.78 0.81 -18.78
N ASP A 51 -11.84 -0.25 -19.57
CA ASP A 51 -11.33 -1.56 -19.20
C ASP A 51 -9.80 -1.49 -19.02
N LYS A 52 -9.09 -0.78 -19.90
CA LYS A 52 -7.65 -0.53 -19.76
C LYS A 52 -7.30 0.30 -18.51
N ILE A 53 -8.11 1.30 -18.13
CA ILE A 53 -7.91 2.00 -16.86
C ILE A 53 -8.02 1.01 -15.70
N SER A 54 -9.01 0.13 -15.72
CA SER A 54 -9.22 -0.87 -14.67
C SER A 54 -8.02 -1.82 -14.54
N GLU A 55 -7.48 -2.28 -15.66
CA GLU A 55 -6.26 -3.11 -15.70
C GLU A 55 -5.04 -2.38 -15.14
N LEU A 56 -4.79 -1.14 -15.60
CA LEU A 56 -3.68 -0.32 -15.10
C LEU A 56 -3.81 -0.03 -13.60
N VAL A 57 -5.02 0.16 -13.08
CA VAL A 57 -5.28 0.34 -11.65
C VAL A 57 -4.87 -0.89 -10.85
N ASP A 58 -5.13 -2.09 -11.37
CA ASP A 58 -4.72 -3.32 -10.69
C ASP A 58 -3.20 -3.54 -10.75
N GLU A 59 -2.54 -3.14 -11.85
CA GLU A 59 -1.08 -3.08 -11.92
C GLU A 59 -0.50 -2.11 -10.89
N VAL A 60 -1.07 -0.90 -10.77
CA VAL A 60 -0.69 0.11 -9.77
C VAL A 60 -0.81 -0.44 -8.34
N LYS A 61 -1.92 -1.12 -8.00
CA LYS A 61 -2.08 -1.79 -6.69
C LYS A 61 -0.98 -2.82 -6.45
N ARG A 62 -0.59 -3.57 -7.48
CA ARG A 62 0.47 -4.59 -7.39
C ARG A 62 1.84 -3.96 -7.17
N LEU A 63 2.16 -2.87 -7.87
CA LEU A 63 3.40 -2.11 -7.71
C LEU A 63 3.46 -1.43 -6.33
N HIS A 64 2.37 -0.79 -5.88
CA HIS A 64 2.24 -0.25 -4.53
C HIS A 64 2.50 -1.31 -3.45
N SER A 65 1.92 -2.51 -3.61
CA SER A 65 2.14 -3.63 -2.69
C SER A 65 3.60 -4.08 -2.67
N THR A 66 4.24 -4.15 -3.84
CA THR A 66 5.66 -4.53 -3.99
C THR A 66 6.58 -3.52 -3.29
N ILE A 67 6.35 -2.23 -3.51
CA ILE A 67 7.09 -1.12 -2.87
C ILE A 67 6.91 -1.13 -1.34
N LEU A 68 5.70 -1.46 -0.86
CA LEU A 68 5.43 -1.55 0.57
C LEU A 68 6.08 -2.78 1.23
N ALA A 69 6.21 -3.89 0.49
CA ALA A 69 6.85 -5.12 0.97
C ALA A 69 8.38 -5.02 1.00
N ALA A 70 8.98 -4.26 0.09
CA ALA A 70 10.42 -4.08 0.02
C ALA A 70 10.94 -3.19 1.18
N PRO A 71 12.01 -3.58 1.89
CA PRO A 71 12.64 -2.74 2.91
C PRO A 71 13.17 -1.41 2.36
N GLN A 72 13.65 -1.41 1.11
CA GLN A 72 14.02 -0.26 0.32
C GLN A 72 13.34 -0.38 -1.05
N PRO A 73 12.61 0.64 -1.52
CA PRO A 73 12.03 0.63 -2.86
C PRO A 73 13.15 0.62 -3.90
N ASP A 74 13.02 -0.20 -4.93
CA ASP A 74 13.91 -0.13 -6.09
C ASP A 74 13.44 0.97 -7.05
N ASP A 75 14.39 1.70 -7.65
CA ASP A 75 14.06 2.83 -8.54
C ASP A 75 13.27 2.39 -9.78
N ARG A 76 13.49 1.16 -10.25
CA ARG A 76 12.82 0.61 -11.43
C ARG A 76 11.32 0.42 -11.19
N THR A 77 10.89 -0.18 -10.08
CA THR A 77 9.45 -0.34 -9.77
C THR A 77 8.76 0.99 -9.53
N LYS A 78 9.50 2.01 -9.06
CA LYS A 78 8.99 3.37 -8.91
C LYS A 78 8.77 4.03 -10.28
N GLU A 79 9.73 3.91 -11.19
CA GLU A 79 9.58 4.41 -12.57
C GLU A 79 8.41 3.72 -13.29
N GLU A 80 8.29 2.39 -13.17
CA GLU A 80 7.16 1.62 -13.71
C GLU A 80 5.82 2.12 -13.13
N LEU A 81 5.76 2.40 -11.82
CA LEU A 81 4.55 2.95 -11.19
C LEU A 81 4.18 4.33 -11.77
N GLU A 82 5.17 5.23 -11.90
CA GLU A 82 4.96 6.57 -12.43
C GLU A 82 4.48 6.54 -13.89
N GLU A 83 5.02 5.62 -14.71
CA GLU A 83 4.57 5.38 -16.09
C GLU A 83 3.09 4.96 -16.12
N LYS A 84 2.71 3.96 -15.32
CA LYS A 84 1.32 3.46 -15.26
C LYS A 84 0.35 4.53 -14.77
N MET A 85 0.75 5.34 -13.79
CA MET A 85 -0.05 6.49 -13.32
C MET A 85 -0.21 7.55 -14.41
N ALA A 86 0.82 7.79 -15.22
CA ALA A 86 0.75 8.72 -16.35
C ALA A 86 -0.21 8.20 -17.44
N ASP A 87 -0.16 6.91 -17.74
CA ASP A 87 -1.07 6.26 -18.69
C ASP A 87 -2.53 6.32 -18.22
N ILE A 88 -2.81 6.06 -16.93
CA ILE A 88 -4.15 6.21 -16.35
C ILE A 88 -4.66 7.64 -16.57
N LYS A 89 -3.86 8.65 -16.25
CA LYS A 89 -4.25 10.07 -16.44
C LYS A 89 -4.55 10.40 -17.89
N LYS A 90 -3.71 9.90 -18.82
CA LYS A 90 -3.88 10.13 -20.26
C LYS A 90 -5.17 9.51 -20.78
N ILE A 91 -5.42 8.24 -20.47
CA ILE A 91 -6.62 7.51 -20.91
C ILE A 91 -7.87 8.09 -20.25
N ALA A 92 -7.81 8.42 -18.96
CA ALA A 92 -8.92 9.05 -18.25
C ALA A 92 -9.33 10.39 -18.88
N ASN A 93 -8.36 11.20 -19.31
CA ASN A 93 -8.67 12.44 -20.00
C ASN A 93 -9.30 12.21 -21.38
N ASP A 94 -8.82 11.22 -22.15
CA ASP A 94 -9.44 10.84 -23.43
C ASP A 94 -10.89 10.38 -23.25
N VAL A 95 -11.14 9.49 -22.27
CA VAL A 95 -12.48 9.04 -21.90
C VAL A 95 -13.37 10.22 -21.52
N ARG A 96 -12.87 11.14 -20.69
CA ARG A 96 -13.61 12.33 -20.26
C ARG A 96 -13.99 13.22 -21.43
N VAL A 97 -13.06 13.47 -22.36
CA VAL A 97 -13.31 14.31 -23.55
C VAL A 97 -14.35 13.66 -24.46
N LYS A 98 -14.23 12.36 -24.73
CA LYS A 98 -15.17 11.61 -25.57
C LYS A 98 -16.56 11.51 -24.95
N LEU A 99 -16.68 11.26 -23.64
CA LEU A 99 -17.96 11.27 -22.93
C LEU A 99 -18.63 12.64 -23.02
N LYS A 100 -17.87 13.72 -22.80
CA LYS A 100 -18.38 15.09 -22.89
C LYS A 100 -18.84 15.44 -24.32
N LYS A 101 -18.09 15.01 -25.34
CA LYS A 101 -18.48 15.20 -26.75
C LYS A 101 -19.82 14.51 -27.04
N MET A 102 -20.00 13.29 -26.54
CA MET A 102 -21.24 12.52 -26.70
C MET A 102 -22.43 13.17 -25.98
N GLU A 103 -22.21 13.74 -24.79
CA GLU A 103 -23.23 14.53 -24.07
C GLU A 103 -23.64 15.77 -24.88
N GLN A 104 -22.68 16.51 -25.44
CA GLN A 104 -22.95 17.69 -26.26
C GLN A 104 -23.68 17.35 -27.57
N GLU A 105 -23.30 16.25 -28.23
CA GLU A 105 -24.00 15.74 -29.41
C GLU A 105 -25.45 15.34 -29.09
N GLN A 106 -25.73 14.84 -27.87
CA GLN A 106 -27.09 14.54 -27.41
C GLN A 106 -27.94 15.80 -27.19
N GLU A 107 -27.36 16.88 -26.65
CA GLU A 107 -28.06 18.15 -26.41
C GLU A 107 -28.41 18.87 -27.71
N LEU A 108 -27.45 18.96 -28.65
CA LEU A 108 -27.66 19.58 -29.97
C LEU A 108 -28.66 18.80 -30.84
N SER A 109 -28.77 17.50 -30.61
CA SER A 109 -29.65 16.60 -31.38
C SER A 109 -31.13 16.69 -31.01
N GLN A 110 -31.51 17.36 -29.91
CA GLN A 110 -32.92 17.57 -29.57
C GLN A 110 -33.62 18.56 -30.52
N SER A 111 -32.86 19.35 -31.28
CA SER A 111 -33.36 20.41 -32.17
C SER A 111 -33.28 20.07 -33.67
N SER A 112 -32.77 18.89 -34.05
CA SER A 112 -32.56 18.51 -35.45
C SER A 112 -33.61 17.52 -35.97
N SER A 113 -34.25 17.87 -37.10
CA SER A 113 -35.42 17.19 -37.67
C SER A 113 -35.16 15.79 -38.26
N ASN A 114 -33.91 15.31 -38.30
CA ASN A 114 -33.49 14.11 -39.06
C ASN A 114 -33.10 12.91 -38.19
N ARG A 115 -33.36 12.93 -36.87
CA ARG A 115 -32.91 11.88 -35.94
C ARG A 115 -34.09 11.08 -35.38
N THR A 116 -34.03 9.75 -35.46
CA THR A 116 -35.11 8.89 -34.93
C THR A 116 -35.08 8.84 -33.40
N GLN A 117 -36.26 8.81 -32.78
CA GLN A 117 -36.43 8.71 -31.32
C GLN A 117 -35.70 7.48 -30.73
N ALA A 118 -35.61 6.39 -31.49
CA ALA A 118 -34.85 5.19 -31.12
C ALA A 118 -33.34 5.46 -30.96
N GLN A 119 -32.74 6.21 -31.90
CA GLN A 119 -31.32 6.56 -31.89
C GLN A 119 -30.96 7.37 -30.64
N PHE A 120 -31.79 8.36 -30.29
CA PHE A 120 -31.62 9.18 -29.09
C PHE A 120 -31.65 8.35 -27.80
N ARG A 121 -32.57 7.37 -27.70
CA ARG A 121 -32.67 6.48 -26.53
C ARG A 121 -31.44 5.58 -26.37
N ILE A 122 -30.91 5.04 -27.48
CA ILE A 122 -29.71 4.20 -27.48
C ILE A 122 -28.51 5.00 -26.97
N GLU A 123 -28.24 6.18 -27.52
CA GLU A 123 -27.08 6.98 -27.12
C GLU A 123 -27.15 7.42 -25.66
N LYS A 124 -28.32 7.89 -25.20
CA LYS A 124 -28.51 8.31 -23.82
C LYS A 124 -28.28 7.16 -22.82
N SER A 125 -28.77 5.96 -23.16
CA SER A 125 -28.57 4.77 -22.35
C SER A 125 -27.08 4.35 -22.27
N GLN A 126 -26.38 4.41 -23.40
CA GLN A 126 -24.96 4.06 -23.47
C GLN A 126 -24.09 5.09 -22.72
N HIS A 127 -24.31 6.39 -22.93
CA HIS A 127 -23.59 7.45 -22.21
C HIS A 127 -23.74 7.28 -20.70
N ALA A 128 -24.96 7.09 -20.19
CA ALA A 128 -25.19 6.89 -18.77
C ALA A 128 -24.45 5.65 -18.22
N THR A 129 -24.36 4.57 -19.01
CA THR A 129 -23.69 3.35 -18.60
C THR A 129 -22.17 3.50 -18.59
N LEU A 130 -21.60 4.10 -19.62
CA LEU A 130 -20.16 4.34 -19.72
C LEU A 130 -19.68 5.34 -18.66
N SER A 131 -20.45 6.41 -18.41
CA SER A 131 -20.13 7.38 -17.38
C SER A 131 -20.10 6.75 -15.98
N ARG A 132 -21.04 5.85 -15.66
CA ARG A 132 -21.01 5.07 -14.42
C ARG A 132 -19.76 4.20 -14.32
N LYS A 133 -19.50 3.38 -15.35
CA LYS A 133 -18.31 2.52 -15.39
C LYS A 133 -16.99 3.30 -15.25
N PHE A 134 -16.90 4.45 -15.90
CA PHE A 134 -15.73 5.32 -15.81
C PHE A 134 -15.54 5.86 -14.38
N ILE A 135 -16.62 6.32 -13.75
CA ILE A 135 -16.58 6.81 -12.36
C ILE A 135 -16.15 5.69 -11.42
N ASP A 136 -16.67 4.47 -11.60
CA ASP A 136 -16.30 3.31 -10.78
C ASP A 136 -14.80 2.97 -10.92
N ALA A 137 -14.29 2.93 -12.15
CA ALA A 137 -12.87 2.71 -12.42
C ALA A 137 -11.99 3.80 -11.80
N MET A 138 -12.38 5.07 -11.93
CA MET A 138 -11.65 6.21 -11.35
C MET A 138 -11.71 6.24 -9.82
N ASN A 139 -12.81 5.79 -9.22
CA ASN A 139 -12.91 5.64 -7.77
C ASN A 139 -12.03 4.49 -7.27
N SER A 140 -11.96 3.38 -8.01
CA SER A 140 -11.03 2.28 -7.72
C SER A 140 -9.58 2.76 -7.73
N TYR A 141 -9.18 3.55 -8.74
CA TYR A 141 -7.86 4.19 -8.79
C TYR A 141 -7.62 5.10 -7.58
N ARG A 142 -8.57 5.99 -7.28
CA ARG A 142 -8.45 6.93 -6.15
C ARG A 142 -8.32 6.20 -4.82
N ASN A 143 -9.06 5.13 -4.61
CA ASN A 143 -9.01 4.34 -3.39
C ASN A 143 -7.65 3.62 -3.25
N ALA A 144 -7.11 3.07 -4.35
CA ALA A 144 -5.78 2.46 -4.34
C ALA A 144 -4.68 3.48 -3.96
N GLU A 145 -4.75 4.70 -4.49
CA GLU A 145 -3.84 5.80 -4.14
C GLU A 145 -3.94 6.22 -2.66
N ILE A 146 -5.16 6.34 -2.14
CA ILE A 146 -5.39 6.68 -0.73
C ILE A 146 -4.82 5.58 0.17
N GLU A 147 -5.13 4.31 -0.13
CA GLU A 147 -4.62 3.18 0.64
C GLU A 147 -3.09 3.17 0.64
N TYR A 148 -2.44 3.34 -0.51
CA TYR A 148 -0.99 3.41 -0.59
C TYR A 148 -0.41 4.54 0.26
N ARG A 149 -1.00 5.73 0.19
CA ARG A 149 -0.56 6.89 0.99
C ARG A 149 -0.69 6.62 2.49
N GLU A 150 -1.79 6.03 2.93
CA GLU A 150 -2.00 5.67 4.34
C GLU A 150 -0.98 4.63 4.82
N ARG A 151 -0.71 3.61 4.01
CA ARG A 151 0.30 2.58 4.31
C ARG A 151 1.71 3.18 4.37
N CYS A 152 2.06 4.07 3.44
CA CYS A 152 3.34 4.77 3.44
C CYS A 152 3.51 5.63 4.70
N LYS A 153 2.47 6.38 5.09
CA LYS A 153 2.45 7.15 6.34
C LYS A 153 2.68 6.26 7.57
N ALA A 154 2.00 5.11 7.64
CA ALA A 154 2.16 4.16 8.73
C ALA A 154 3.59 3.59 8.83
N ARG A 155 4.23 3.29 7.68
CA ARG A 155 5.65 2.85 7.65
C ARG A 155 6.59 3.92 8.20
N ILE A 156 6.44 5.17 7.76
CA ILE A 156 7.28 6.28 8.22
C ILE A 156 7.10 6.52 9.72
N GLN A 157 5.86 6.50 10.21
CA GLN A 157 5.56 6.64 11.63
C GLN A 157 6.24 5.55 12.45
N ARG A 158 6.16 4.28 12.01
CA ARG A 158 6.83 3.16 12.68
C ARG A 158 8.35 3.30 12.69
N GLN A 159 8.94 3.75 11.56
CA GLN A 159 10.38 4.00 11.50
C GLN A 159 10.81 5.11 12.49
N LEU A 160 10.03 6.19 12.59
CA LEU A 160 10.27 7.25 13.57
C LEU A 160 10.22 6.74 15.02
N GLU A 161 9.22 5.94 15.36
CA GLU A 161 9.09 5.34 16.69
C GLU A 161 10.25 4.40 17.03
N ILE A 162 10.70 3.58 16.06
CA ILE A 162 11.86 2.71 16.21
C ILE A 162 13.13 3.53 16.42
N MET A 163 13.35 4.58 15.62
CA MET A 163 14.52 5.46 15.76
C MET A 163 14.52 6.16 17.13
N GLN A 164 13.36 6.62 17.60
CA GLN A 164 13.24 7.21 18.94
C GLN A 164 13.60 6.18 20.03
N SER A 165 13.02 4.99 19.96
CA SER A 165 13.33 3.88 20.88
C SER A 165 14.82 3.53 20.88
N GLU A 166 15.44 3.43 19.70
CA GLU A 166 16.86 3.12 19.55
C GLU A 166 17.74 4.18 20.22
N ASN A 167 17.37 5.46 20.08
CA ASN A 167 18.08 6.57 20.73
C ASN A 167 17.97 6.50 22.26
N PHE A 168 16.80 6.21 22.81
CA PHE A 168 16.62 6.04 24.26
C PHE A 168 17.42 4.86 24.80
N VAL A 169 17.41 3.72 24.10
CA VAL A 169 18.18 2.53 24.49
C VAL A 169 19.69 2.81 24.43
N LYS A 170 20.17 3.50 23.39
CA LYS A 170 21.59 3.89 23.28
C LYS A 170 22.00 4.81 24.43
N ALA A 171 21.21 5.84 24.73
CA ALA A 171 21.47 6.75 25.85
C ALA A 171 21.56 6.00 27.19
N ALA A 172 20.58 5.14 27.49
CA ALA A 172 20.57 4.31 28.70
C ALA A 172 21.78 3.36 28.78
N ASN A 173 22.20 2.77 27.64
CA ASN A 173 23.37 1.90 27.58
C ASN A 173 24.70 2.66 27.80
N THR A 174 24.80 3.92 27.36
CA THR A 174 25.98 4.75 27.68
C THR A 174 26.04 5.11 29.15
N ASP A 175 24.90 5.44 29.76
CA ASP A 175 24.86 5.88 31.15
C ASP A 175 25.11 4.70 32.11
N THR A 176 24.57 3.53 31.82
CA THR A 176 24.88 2.29 32.55
C THR A 176 26.36 1.90 32.41
N LYS A 177 26.95 1.98 31.22
CA LYS A 177 28.40 1.74 31.02
C LYS A 177 29.27 2.70 31.81
N LYS A 178 28.93 4.00 31.85
CA LYS A 178 29.64 4.98 32.67
C LYS A 178 29.53 4.62 34.16
N ALA A 179 28.32 4.35 34.65
CA ALA A 179 28.07 3.98 36.04
C ALA A 179 28.85 2.74 36.48
N VAL A 180 28.88 1.68 35.66
CA VAL A 180 29.65 0.45 35.94
C VAL A 180 31.16 0.74 36.02
N LYS A 181 31.69 1.60 35.15
CA LYS A 181 33.10 2.01 35.22
C LYS A 181 33.42 2.73 36.53
N PHE A 182 32.59 3.69 36.93
CA PHE A 182 32.75 4.39 38.22
C PHE A 182 32.66 3.44 39.41
N GLN A 183 31.71 2.50 39.40
CA GLN A 183 31.57 1.49 40.44
C GLN A 183 32.81 0.57 40.52
N SER A 184 33.38 0.17 39.38
CA SER A 184 34.60 -0.64 39.34
C SER A 184 35.84 0.11 39.86
N ALA A 185 35.93 1.43 39.62
CA ALA A 185 37.00 2.27 40.14
C ALA A 185 36.88 2.47 41.66
N ALA A 186 35.66 2.66 42.17
CA ALA A 186 35.41 2.76 43.60
C ALA A 186 35.72 1.43 44.33
N ARG A 187 35.32 0.29 43.76
CA ARG A 187 35.66 -1.04 44.32
C ARG A 187 37.16 -1.29 44.39
N ARG A 188 37.91 -0.91 43.33
CA ARG A 188 39.38 -1.02 43.32
C ARG A 188 40.03 -0.22 44.44
N LYS A 189 39.60 1.04 44.63
CA LYS A 189 40.10 1.89 45.73
C LYS A 189 39.79 1.30 47.11
N LYS A 190 38.58 0.77 47.32
CA LYS A 190 38.20 0.10 48.58
C LYS A 190 39.07 -1.13 48.87
N ILE A 191 39.36 -1.96 47.87
CA ILE A 191 40.22 -3.14 48.03
C ILE A 191 41.65 -2.74 48.42
N ILE A 192 42.22 -1.72 47.76
CA ILE A 192 43.57 -1.22 48.07
C ILE A 192 43.65 -0.70 49.51
N ILE A 193 42.67 0.10 49.95
CA ILE A 193 42.59 0.61 51.33
C ILE A 193 42.53 -0.55 52.33
N LEU A 194 41.75 -1.59 52.06
CA LEU A 194 41.60 -2.75 52.93
C LEU A 194 42.92 -3.51 53.08
N ILE A 195 43.67 -3.71 51.98
CA ILE A 195 45.00 -4.33 52.01
C ILE A 195 45.98 -3.51 52.86
N CYS A 196 46.02 -2.18 52.68
CA CYS A 196 46.91 -1.31 53.46
C CYS A 196 46.64 -1.42 54.97
N LEU A 197 45.38 -1.46 55.39
CA LEU A 197 45.01 -1.61 56.80
C LEU A 197 45.49 -2.94 57.40
N VAL A 198 45.37 -4.04 56.66
CA VAL A 198 45.85 -5.36 57.12
C VAL A 198 47.37 -5.36 57.32
N VAL A 199 48.12 -4.77 56.40
CA VAL A 199 49.59 -4.65 56.51
C VAL A 199 49.99 -3.84 57.74
N ILE A 200 49.33 -2.70 57.99
CA ILE A 200 49.60 -1.87 59.17
C ILE A 200 49.34 -2.64 60.47
N ILE A 201 48.23 -3.39 60.54
CA ILE A 201 47.90 -4.21 61.72
C ILE A 201 48.99 -5.25 62.00
N LEU A 202 49.53 -5.92 60.96
CA LEU A 202 50.61 -6.89 61.11
C LEU A 202 51.91 -6.24 61.61
N ILE A 203 52.25 -5.05 61.11
CA ILE A 203 53.43 -4.30 61.58
C ILE A 203 53.29 -3.95 63.06
N VAL A 204 52.15 -3.38 63.46
CA VAL A 204 51.89 -3.01 64.85
C VAL A 204 51.93 -4.24 65.76
N ALA A 205 51.32 -5.36 65.34
CA ALA A 205 51.37 -6.62 66.08
C ALA A 205 52.82 -7.11 66.28
N SER A 206 53.66 -7.02 65.24
CA SER A 206 55.07 -7.39 65.33
C SER A 206 55.87 -6.49 66.28
N MET A 207 55.60 -5.18 66.30
CA MET A 207 56.24 -4.23 67.23
C MET A 207 55.83 -4.49 68.68
N VAL A 208 54.54 -4.75 68.92
CA VAL A 208 54.03 -5.11 70.25
C VAL A 208 54.59 -6.45 70.70
N ALA A 209 54.66 -7.46 69.83
CA ALA A 209 55.26 -8.75 70.14
C ALA A 209 56.76 -8.63 70.48
N GLY A 210 57.51 -7.80 69.75
CA GLY A 210 58.90 -7.48 70.08
C GLY A 210 59.04 -6.78 71.43
N TRP A 211 58.21 -5.77 71.69
CA TRP A 211 58.20 -5.05 72.97
C TRP A 211 57.83 -5.95 74.16
N PHE A 212 56.84 -6.83 73.99
CA PHE A 212 56.40 -7.77 75.04
C PHE A 212 57.39 -8.94 75.19
N GLY A 213 58.05 -9.36 74.11
CA GLY A 213 59.04 -10.43 74.07
C GLY A 213 60.37 -10.07 74.75
N LEU A 214 60.77 -8.80 74.73
CA LEU A 214 61.95 -8.31 75.46
C LEU A 214 61.73 -8.18 76.98
N LYS A 215 60.48 -8.32 77.47
CA LYS A 215 60.15 -8.18 78.90
C LYS A 215 59.99 -9.51 79.66
N LYS A 216 60.38 -10.64 79.06
CA LYS A 216 60.51 -11.93 79.76
C LYS A 216 61.97 -12.38 79.84
N VAL A 217 62.74 -11.74 80.73
CA VAL A 217 63.88 -12.39 81.36
C VAL A 217 63.65 -12.32 82.87
N PRO A 218 63.20 -13.40 83.54
CA PRO A 218 63.22 -13.44 84.98
C PRO A 218 64.67 -13.68 85.43
N TYR A 219 65.23 -12.71 86.15
CA TYR A 219 66.29 -13.00 87.11
C TYR A 219 65.71 -13.92 88.19
N VAL A 220 66.44 -14.99 88.56
CA VAL A 220 66.66 -15.55 89.92
C VAL A 220 67.08 -17.05 89.86
N GLU A 221 68.28 -17.31 90.43
CA GLU A 221 68.88 -18.54 91.01
C GLU A 221 69.25 -19.80 90.20
N LEU A 222 70.54 -20.16 90.24
CA LEU A 222 71.16 -21.26 91.04
C LEU A 222 72.68 -21.27 90.72
N ALA A 223 73.63 -20.95 91.60
CA ALA A 223 74.09 -21.73 92.76
C ALA A 223 74.10 -23.25 92.51
N ILE A 224 75.29 -23.83 92.35
CA ILE A 224 75.77 -25.13 92.90
C ILE A 224 76.89 -25.71 92.00
N PHE A 225 78.05 -25.93 92.66
CA PHE A 225 79.27 -26.69 92.30
C PHE A 225 80.20 -26.17 91.20
#